data_AF-A0A2E9C4T7-F1
#
_entry.id   AF-A0A2E9C4T7-F1
#
_cell.length_a   1.000
_cell.length_b   1.000
_cell.length_c   1.000
_cell.angle_alpha   90.00
_cell.angle_beta   90.00
_cell.angle_gamma   90.00
#
_symmetry.space_group_name_H-M   'P 1'
#
loop_
_entity.id
_entity.type
_entity.pdbx_description
1 polymer ?
#
loop_
_entity_poly.entity_id
_entity_poly.type
_entity_poly.pdbx_seq_one_letter_code
_entity_poly.pdbx_strand_id
1 'polypeptide(L)'
;MSSPQGQALRQREQLDLFCALPGDMAPRDSQDLMAYPFFSLAKSRRVAPIDFRSGNVTIRVEGTAEHGIATIWDADILIWAASQIVEAKDAGLRPSRLMRATPYEILRFIGRGKSLRDYQRLKA
;
A
#
# COMPACT_ATOMS: atom_id res chain seq x y z
N MET A 1 11.23 19.81 -47.34
CA MET A 1 11.37 18.55 -46.58
C MET A 1 11.21 18.93 -45.11
N SER A 2 9.99 19.17 -44.62
CA SER A 2 9.05 18.18 -44.05
C SER A 2 9.62 17.46 -42.81
N SER A 3 9.23 18.02 -41.65
CA SER A 3 9.13 17.62 -40.22
C SER A 3 9.26 16.13 -39.82
N PRO A 4 9.02 15.76 -38.53
CA PRO A 4 9.60 16.16 -37.23
C PRO A 4 9.84 14.93 -36.31
N GLN A 5 10.58 14.98 -35.19
CA GLN A 5 10.30 14.19 -33.96
C GLN A 5 11.02 14.89 -32.80
N GLY A 6 10.36 15.64 -31.92
CA GLY A 6 9.38 15.13 -30.96
C GLY A 6 9.98 15.31 -29.56
N GLN A 7 10.00 16.56 -29.08
CA GLN A 7 10.29 16.89 -27.69
C GLN A 7 9.33 16.09 -26.80
N ALA A 8 9.81 14.97 -26.24
CA ALA A 8 9.12 14.22 -25.20
C ALA A 8 9.27 14.93 -23.85
N LEU A 9 8.76 16.16 -23.78
CA LEU A 9 8.44 16.87 -22.55
C LEU A 9 6.94 16.74 -22.36
N ARG A 10 6.52 15.72 -21.61
CA ARG A 10 5.36 15.81 -20.71
C ARG A 10 5.23 14.57 -19.81
N GLN A 11 5.18 14.86 -18.51
CA GLN A 11 4.43 14.14 -17.49
C GLN A 11 5.00 12.82 -16.94
N ARG A 12 6.13 12.92 -16.23
CA ARG A 12 6.13 12.36 -14.88
C ARG A 12 5.72 13.50 -13.96
N GLU A 13 4.41 13.70 -13.78
CA GLU A 13 3.92 14.52 -12.67
C GLU A 13 4.48 13.88 -11.40
N GLN A 14 5.50 14.52 -10.82
CA GLN A 14 6.03 14.14 -9.54
C GLN A 14 4.93 14.41 -8.52
N LEU A 15 4.13 13.38 -8.26
CA LEU A 15 3.05 13.43 -7.29
C LEU A 15 3.64 13.82 -5.94
N ASP A 16 2.98 14.74 -5.23
CA ASP A 16 3.43 15.24 -3.94
C ASP A 16 3.80 14.07 -3.02
N LEU A 17 4.97 14.09 -2.40
CA LEU A 17 5.37 12.99 -1.51
C LEU A 17 4.59 13.10 -0.22
N PHE A 18 3.84 12.04 0.12
CA PHE A 18 3.20 11.97 1.42
C PHE A 18 4.24 11.57 2.48
N CYS A 19 4.49 12.44 3.46
CA CYS A 19 5.27 12.13 4.64
C CYS A 19 4.39 11.46 5.70
N ALA A 20 4.76 10.25 6.11
CA ALA A 20 4.12 9.57 7.22
C ALA A 20 4.28 10.40 8.51
N LEU A 21 3.16 10.72 9.17
CA LEU A 21 3.17 11.37 10.47
C LEU A 21 3.57 10.34 11.55
N PRO A 22 4.54 10.64 12.43
CA PRO A 22 4.84 9.79 13.57
C PRO A 22 3.73 9.95 14.63
N GLY A 23 2.96 8.89 14.86
CA GLY A 23 1.87 8.87 15.85
C GLY A 23 1.52 7.45 16.28
N ASP A 24 1.00 7.32 17.50
CA ASP A 24 0.55 6.06 18.10
C ASP A 24 -0.86 5.74 17.56
N MET A 25 -0.97 5.27 16.31
CA MET A 25 -2.28 4.95 15.72
C MET A 25 -2.70 3.55 16.17
N ALA A 26 -3.97 3.41 16.52
CA ALA A 26 -4.56 2.09 16.71
C ALA A 26 -4.58 1.36 15.35
N PRO A 27 -3.94 0.18 15.22
CA PRO A 27 -4.08 -0.63 14.02
C PRO A 27 -5.56 -0.93 13.83
N ARG A 28 -6.16 -0.50 12.71
CA ARG A 28 -7.56 -0.84 12.42
C ARG A 28 -7.73 -2.36 12.52
N ASP A 29 -8.79 -2.76 13.20
CA ASP A 29 -8.98 -4.13 13.62
C ASP A 29 -9.08 -5.05 12.40
N SER A 30 -8.45 -6.22 12.49
CA SER A 30 -8.30 -7.18 11.38
C SER A 30 -9.64 -7.57 10.72
N GLN A 31 -10.74 -7.45 11.46
CA GLN A 31 -12.10 -7.77 11.03
C GLN A 31 -12.64 -6.82 9.94
N ASP A 32 -12.33 -5.52 10.01
CA ASP A 32 -12.74 -4.54 8.98
C ASP A 32 -12.04 -4.83 7.63
N LEU A 33 -10.82 -5.37 7.69
CA LEU A 33 -10.06 -5.79 6.51
C LEU A 33 -10.64 -7.06 5.87
N MET A 34 -11.35 -7.87 6.66
CA MET A 34 -12.05 -9.06 6.15
C MET A 34 -13.42 -8.72 5.55
N ALA A 35 -14.05 -7.61 5.96
CA ALA A 35 -15.29 -7.13 5.36
C ALA A 35 -15.10 -6.62 3.92
N TYR A 36 -13.89 -6.14 3.61
CA TYR A 36 -13.53 -5.58 2.31
C TYR A 36 -12.12 -6.04 1.90
N PRO A 37 -11.97 -7.09 1.08
CA PRO A 37 -10.67 -7.69 0.80
C PRO A 37 -9.83 -6.78 -0.11
N PHE A 38 -8.72 -6.24 0.42
CA PHE A 38 -7.74 -5.47 -0.36
C PHE A 38 -6.39 -6.20 -0.54
N PHE A 39 -6.28 -7.45 -0.05
CA PHE A 39 -5.12 -8.34 -0.24
C PHE A 39 -5.55 -9.81 -0.20
N SER A 40 -4.64 -10.72 -0.57
CA SER A 40 -4.86 -12.17 -0.55
C SER A 40 -4.59 -12.75 0.83
N LEU A 41 -5.57 -13.45 1.41
CA LEU A 41 -5.36 -14.22 2.66
C LEU A 41 -4.53 -15.50 2.46
N ALA A 42 -4.27 -15.89 1.20
CA ALA A 42 -3.41 -17.03 0.91
C ALA A 42 -1.96 -16.75 1.30
N LYS A 43 -1.27 -17.78 1.80
CA LYS A 43 0.19 -17.73 2.05
C LYS A 43 1.00 -17.91 0.77
N SER A 44 0.38 -18.41 -0.28
CA SER A 44 0.98 -18.62 -1.59
C SER A 44 0.69 -17.47 -2.54
N ARG A 45 1.56 -17.35 -3.54
CA ARG A 45 1.42 -16.34 -4.59
C ARG A 45 0.09 -16.50 -5.34
N ARG A 46 -0.67 -15.41 -5.43
CA ARG A 46 -1.92 -15.32 -6.19
C ARG A 46 -1.76 -14.28 -7.29
N VAL A 47 -2.01 -14.65 -8.54
CA VAL A 47 -2.02 -13.71 -9.68
C VAL A 47 -3.44 -13.43 -10.17
N ALA A 48 -4.36 -14.38 -9.95
CA ALA A 48 -5.78 -14.19 -10.26
C ALA A 48 -6.36 -13.02 -9.44
N PRO A 49 -6.99 -12.02 -10.08
CA PRO A 49 -7.60 -10.88 -9.40
C PRO A 49 -8.57 -11.27 -8.28
N ILE A 50 -8.76 -10.35 -7.33
CA ILE A 50 -9.90 -10.38 -6.41
C ILE A 50 -10.91 -9.40 -6.96
N ASP A 51 -12.09 -9.89 -7.34
CA ASP A 51 -13.24 -9.07 -7.66
C ASP A 51 -14.28 -9.26 -6.54
N PHE A 52 -14.42 -8.25 -5.70
CA PHE A 52 -15.37 -8.23 -4.60
C PHE A 52 -16.49 -7.24 -4.88
N ARG A 53 -17.74 -7.65 -4.65
CA ARG A 53 -18.92 -6.81 -4.76
C ARG A 53 -19.83 -7.05 -3.56
N SER A 54 -20.18 -6.00 -2.84
CA SER A 54 -21.14 -6.05 -1.74
C SER A 54 -21.90 -4.73 -1.66
N GLY A 55 -23.23 -4.80 -1.84
CA GLY A 55 -24.07 -3.61 -1.97
C GLY A 55 -23.57 -2.66 -3.06
N ASN A 56 -23.28 -1.42 -2.69
CA ASN A 56 -22.75 -0.39 -3.59
C ASN A 56 -21.21 -0.35 -3.63
N VAL A 57 -20.53 -1.27 -2.95
CA VAL A 57 -19.07 -1.32 -2.88
C VAL A 57 -18.55 -2.36 -3.86
N THR A 58 -17.63 -1.93 -4.73
CA THR A 58 -16.88 -2.83 -5.61
C THR A 58 -15.39 -2.61 -5.37
N ILE A 59 -14.65 -3.70 -5.15
CA ILE A 59 -13.21 -3.69 -4.95
C ILE A 59 -12.59 -4.65 -5.95
N ARG A 60 -11.60 -4.16 -6.68
CA ARG A 60 -10.77 -4.97 -7.56
C ARG A 60 -9.33 -4.88 -7.10
N VAL A 61 -8.73 -6.03 -6.78
CA VAL A 61 -7.33 -6.14 -6.37
C VAL A 61 -6.59 -6.93 -7.41
N GLU A 62 -5.54 -6.33 -7.95
CA GLU A 62 -4.69 -6.93 -8.96
C GLU A 62 -3.24 -6.84 -8.54
N GLY A 63 -2.48 -7.87 -8.92
CA GLY A 63 -1.06 -7.94 -8.73
C GLY A 63 -0.35 -7.94 -10.07
N THR A 64 0.95 -7.69 -10.06
CA THR A 64 1.76 -7.82 -11.27
C THR A 64 2.01 -9.29 -11.62
N ALA A 65 2.33 -9.56 -12.89
CA ALA A 65 2.71 -10.91 -13.33
C ALA A 65 4.04 -11.40 -12.74
N GLU A 66 4.80 -10.53 -12.06
CA GLU A 66 6.05 -10.88 -11.38
C GLU A 66 5.82 -11.14 -9.88
N HIS A 67 5.05 -10.30 -9.21
CA HIS A 67 4.91 -10.32 -7.75
C HIS A 67 3.58 -10.93 -7.28
N GLY A 68 2.55 -10.93 -8.11
CA GLY A 68 1.19 -11.30 -7.69
C GLY A 68 0.56 -10.28 -6.75
N ILE A 69 -0.57 -10.65 -6.16
CA ILE A 69 -1.29 -9.87 -5.15
C ILE A 69 -0.58 -10.04 -3.81
N ALA A 70 -0.48 -8.96 -3.05
CA ALA A 70 0.00 -8.97 -1.67
C ALA A 70 -0.72 -10.05 -0.84
N THR A 71 0.03 -10.79 -0.04
CA THR A 71 -0.42 -11.96 0.72
C THR A 71 -0.65 -11.60 2.20
N ILE A 72 -1.07 -12.59 2.99
CA ILE A 72 -1.15 -12.47 4.45
C ILE A 72 0.20 -12.06 5.08
N TRP A 73 1.32 -12.32 4.42
CA TRP A 73 2.64 -11.90 4.88
C TRP A 73 2.88 -10.39 4.76
N ASP A 74 2.17 -9.75 3.83
CA ASP A 74 2.29 -8.33 3.51
C ASP A 74 1.21 -7.49 4.22
N ALA A 75 0.28 -8.16 4.92
CA ALA A 75 -0.88 -7.53 5.55
C ALA A 75 -0.48 -6.37 6.46
N ASP A 76 0.60 -6.51 7.23
CA ASP A 76 1.02 -5.48 8.17
C ASP A 76 1.47 -4.18 7.47
N ILE A 77 2.16 -4.31 6.33
CA ILE A 77 2.61 -3.15 5.53
C ILE A 77 1.39 -2.42 4.96
N LEU A 78 0.39 -3.18 4.50
CA LEU A 78 -0.84 -2.60 3.98
C LEU A 78 -1.68 -1.94 5.07
N ILE A 79 -1.73 -2.52 6.27
CA ILE A 79 -2.37 -1.90 7.45
C ILE A 79 -1.68 -0.59 7.80
N TRP A 80 -0.35 -0.58 7.83
CA TRP A 80 0.42 0.64 8.06
C TRP A 80 0.12 1.70 6.98
N ALA A 81 0.22 1.35 5.70
CA ALA A 81 -0.02 2.28 4.59
C ALA A 81 -1.45 2.84 4.59
N ALA A 82 -2.45 1.99 4.83
CA ALA A 82 -3.84 2.42 4.95
C ALA A 82 -4.05 3.40 6.12
N SER A 83 -3.41 3.13 7.27
CA SER A 83 -3.48 4.01 8.45
C SER A 83 -2.93 5.39 8.13
N GLN A 84 -1.77 5.46 7.46
CA GLN A 84 -1.19 6.73 7.01
C GLN A 84 -2.10 7.52 6.04
N ILE A 85 -2.77 6.85 5.10
CA ILE A 85 -3.69 7.49 4.13
C ILE A 85 -4.92 8.06 4.84
N VAL A 86 -5.47 7.32 5.80
CA VAL A 86 -6.62 7.75 6.59
C VAL A 86 -6.26 8.98 7.40
N GLU A 87 -5.17 8.92 8.18
CA GLU A 87 -4.72 10.05 9.00
C GLU A 87 -4.47 11.31 8.17
N ALA A 88 -3.89 11.15 6.97
CA ALA A 88 -3.73 12.25 6.03
C ALA A 88 -5.07 12.92 5.70
N LYS A 89 -6.08 12.10 5.38
CA LYS A 89 -7.42 12.59 5.03
C LYS A 89 -8.10 13.24 6.22
N ASP A 90 -7.98 12.65 7.41
CA ASP A 90 -8.57 13.17 8.64
C ASP A 90 -7.92 14.51 9.05
N ALA A 91 -6.62 14.67 8.78
CA ALA A 91 -5.89 15.94 8.90
C ALA A 91 -6.17 16.95 7.76
N GLY A 92 -7.06 16.64 6.81
CA GLY A 92 -7.39 17.50 5.67
C GLY A 92 -6.30 17.57 4.59
N LEU A 93 -5.27 16.73 4.67
CA LEU A 93 -4.22 16.61 3.65
C LEU A 93 -4.72 15.77 2.48
N ARG A 94 -4.19 16.03 1.28
CA ARG A 94 -4.44 15.20 0.11
C ARG A 94 -3.43 14.04 0.09
N PRO A 95 -3.89 12.77 0.19
CA PRO A 95 -2.98 11.63 0.09
C PRO A 95 -2.38 11.53 -1.30
N SER A 96 -1.14 11.07 -1.36
CA SER A 96 -0.45 10.80 -2.61
C SER A 96 -0.43 9.31 -2.94
N ARG A 97 -0.23 9.01 -4.23
CA ARG A 97 0.06 7.64 -4.70
C ARG A 97 1.50 7.21 -4.39
N LEU A 98 2.36 8.13 -3.94
CA LEU A 98 3.72 7.86 -3.52
C LEU A 98 3.84 8.05 -2.00
N MET A 99 4.17 6.97 -1.31
CA MET A 99 4.46 6.97 0.13
C MET A 99 5.95 6.78 0.36
N ARG A 100 6.54 7.59 1.23
CA ARG A 100 7.93 7.42 1.69
C ARG A 100 7.92 7.05 3.16
N ALA A 101 8.58 5.95 3.49
CA ALA A 101 8.83 5.55 4.86
C ALA A 101 10.12 4.78 4.99
N THR A 102 10.67 4.83 6.19
CA THR A 102 11.79 4.00 6.60
C THR A 102 11.26 2.65 7.12
N PRO A 103 12.02 1.56 6.93
CA PRO A 103 11.71 0.27 7.55
C PRO A 103 11.42 0.34 9.05
N TYR A 104 12.12 1.24 9.75
CA TYR A 104 11.97 1.44 11.18
C TYR A 104 10.58 1.97 11.56
N GLU A 105 10.04 2.93 10.81
CA GLU A 105 8.71 3.50 11.07
C GLU A 105 7.60 2.46 10.89
N ILE A 106 7.71 1.64 9.83
CA ILE A 106 6.77 0.57 9.53
C ILE A 106 6.81 -0.49 10.65
N LEU A 107 8.00 -0.97 11.01
CA LEU A 107 8.16 -2.02 12.04
C LEU A 107 7.74 -1.55 13.43
N ARG A 108 8.04 -0.30 13.79
CA ARG A 108 7.59 0.30 15.05
C ARG A 108 6.06 0.32 15.12
N PHE A 109 5.40 0.71 14.03
CA PHE A 109 3.95 0.86 13.97
C PHE A 109 3.21 -0.47 14.15
N ILE A 110 3.68 -1.51 13.48
CA ILE A 110 3.04 -2.83 13.48
C ILE A 110 3.21 -3.55 14.83
N GLY A 111 4.08 -3.06 15.71
CA GLY A 111 4.36 -3.71 17.00
C GLY A 111 5.09 -5.05 16.87
N ARG A 112 5.67 -5.35 15.69
CA ARG A 112 6.57 -6.51 15.51
C ARG A 112 7.92 -6.23 16.15
N GLY A 113 8.55 -7.29 16.66
CA GLY A 113 9.90 -7.21 17.23
C GLY A 113 10.90 -6.60 16.23
N LYS A 114 11.91 -5.88 16.71
CA LYS A 114 12.96 -5.28 15.88
C LYS A 114 14.01 -6.31 15.45
N SER A 115 13.61 -7.55 15.20
CA SER A 115 14.55 -8.63 14.91
C SER A 115 15.05 -8.54 13.46
N LEU A 116 16.25 -9.06 13.20
CA LEU A 116 16.85 -9.11 11.85
C LEU A 116 15.90 -9.75 10.82
N ARG A 117 15.10 -10.73 11.27
CA ARG A 117 14.13 -11.47 10.45
C ARG A 117 13.00 -10.59 9.94
N ASP A 118 12.56 -9.63 10.76
CA ASP A 118 11.46 -8.72 10.40
C ASP A 118 11.92 -7.66 9.39
N TYR A 119 13.17 -7.20 9.51
CA TYR A 119 13.81 -6.36 8.49
C TYR A 119 14.04 -7.11 7.17
N GLN A 120 14.45 -8.38 7.22
CA GLN A 120 14.63 -9.20 6.01
C GLN A 120 13.30 -9.44 5.30
N ARG A 121 12.21 -9.66 6.03
CA ARG A 121 10.87 -9.81 5.46
C ARG A 121 10.37 -8.54 4.77
N LEU A 122 10.75 -7.36 5.25
CA LEU A 122 10.39 -6.09 4.60
C LEU A 122 11.20 -5.82 3.32
N LYS A 123 12.40 -6.40 3.19
CA LYS A 123 13.26 -6.23 2.00
C LYS A 123 12.93 -7.20 0.86
N ALA A 124 12.18 -8.27 1.14
CA ALA A 124 11.99 -9.41 0.25
C ALA A 124 10.95 -9.16 -0.84
#